data_AF-A0AAD9NRM8-F1
#
_entry.id   AF-A0AAD9NRM8-F1
#
_cell.length_a   1.000
_cell.length_b   1.000
_cell.length_c   1.000
_cell.angle_alpha   90.00
_cell.angle_beta   90.00
_cell.angle_gamma   90.00
#
_symmetry.space_group_name_H-M   'P 1'
#
loop_
_entity.id
_entity.type
_entity.pdbx_description
1 polymer ?
#
loop_
_entity_poly.entity_id
_entity_poly.type
_entity_poly.pdbx_seq_one_letter_code
_entity_poly.pdbx_strand_id
1 'polypeptide(L)'
;MDKARRPASLPEEASVETLRTYLNMSIKRLSSQKELVGEDYVLLRSMVVCRLTLFNGRRGEEPSRMLVSEWNDAKNGEWLQKHETVDINERFLAGQYKLTYLHGKGRQFVPVLIPTDCVKAIEQLIAYRCHNGITSENQFVFASKGMCIQA
;
A
#
# COMPACT_ATOMS: atom_id res chain seq x y z
N MET A 1 5.69 1.92 -34.16
CA MET A 1 5.35 2.02 -32.72
C MET A 1 6.44 1.33 -31.89
N ASP A 2 7.27 2.16 -31.27
CA ASP A 2 8.08 2.00 -30.07
C ASP A 2 8.72 0.63 -29.71
N LYS A 3 9.84 0.29 -30.37
CA LYS A 3 10.85 -0.63 -29.79
C LYS A 3 11.43 -0.13 -28.45
N ALA A 4 11.34 1.17 -28.16
CA ALA A 4 11.87 1.80 -26.95
C ALA A 4 10.98 1.62 -25.69
N ARG A 5 9.73 1.14 -25.83
CA ARG A 5 8.82 0.98 -24.69
C ARG A 5 8.91 -0.36 -23.97
N ARG A 6 9.49 -1.39 -24.60
CA ARG A 6 9.60 -2.72 -23.97
C ARG A 6 10.94 -2.84 -23.27
N PRO A 7 10.96 -3.16 -21.97
CA PRO A 7 12.20 -3.50 -21.26
C PRO A 7 12.96 -4.59 -22.00
N ALA A 8 14.30 -4.52 -21.98
CA ALA A 8 15.16 -5.53 -22.61
C ALA A 8 14.99 -6.92 -21.97
N SER A 9 14.59 -6.97 -20.70
CA SER A 9 14.19 -8.16 -19.98
C SER A 9 12.88 -7.90 -19.23
N LEU A 10 11.93 -8.81 -19.38
CA LEU A 10 10.71 -8.84 -18.58
C LEU A 10 10.88 -9.89 -17.47
N PRO A 11 10.25 -9.69 -16.30
CA PRO A 11 10.24 -10.72 -15.28
C PRO A 11 9.45 -11.95 -15.77
N GLU A 12 9.88 -13.13 -15.34
CA GLU A 12 9.14 -14.36 -15.56
C GLU A 12 7.84 -14.37 -14.76
N GLU A 13 6.76 -14.87 -15.36
CA GLU A 13 5.44 -14.95 -14.70
C GLU A 13 5.51 -15.74 -13.38
N ALA A 14 6.23 -16.87 -13.37
CA ALA A 14 6.45 -17.66 -12.17
C ALA A 14 7.14 -16.87 -11.04
N SER A 15 8.06 -15.96 -11.38
CA SER A 15 8.74 -15.11 -10.41
C SER A 15 7.79 -14.06 -9.83
N VAL A 16 6.92 -13.47 -10.66
CA VAL A 16 5.90 -12.51 -10.22
C VAL A 16 4.88 -13.20 -9.30
N GLU A 17 4.43 -14.40 -9.65
CA GLU A 17 3.48 -15.15 -8.82
C GLU A 17 4.09 -15.59 -7.49
N THR A 18 5.36 -16.01 -7.50
CA THR A 18 6.11 -16.33 -6.28
C THR A 18 6.19 -15.12 -5.35
N LEU A 19 6.56 -13.95 -5.90
CA LEU A 19 6.64 -12.71 -5.14
C LEU A 19 5.26 -12.31 -4.58
N ARG A 20 4.20 -12.38 -5.39
CA ARG A 20 2.83 -12.12 -4.95
C ARG A 20 2.42 -13.02 -3.79
N THR A 21 2.68 -14.32 -3.90
CA THR A 21 2.35 -15.30 -2.85
C THR A 21 3.10 -14.98 -1.56
N TYR A 22 4.40 -14.71 -1.67
CA TYR A 22 5.22 -14.33 -0.53
C TYR A 22 4.71 -13.06 0.16
N LEU A 23 4.37 -12.01 -0.61
CA LEU A 23 3.81 -10.76 -0.08
C LEU A 23 2.51 -11.02 0.68
N ASN A 24 1.57 -11.76 0.09
CA ASN A 24 0.28 -12.04 0.70
C ASN A 24 0.42 -12.84 2.00
N MET A 25 1.26 -13.88 2.00
CA MET A 25 1.52 -14.68 3.19
C MET A 25 2.21 -13.87 4.29
N SER A 26 3.20 -13.06 3.93
CA SER A 26 3.95 -12.24 4.88
C SER A 26 3.09 -11.14 5.49
N ILE A 27 2.30 -10.44 4.68
CA ILE A 27 1.34 -9.42 5.14
C ILE A 27 0.33 -10.05 6.10
N LYS A 28 -0.26 -11.20 5.73
CA LYS A 28 -1.22 -11.91 6.59
C LYS A 28 -0.60 -12.34 7.92
N ARG A 29 0.61 -12.91 7.89
CA ARG A 29 1.34 -13.37 9.07
C ARG A 29 1.66 -12.22 10.02
N LEU A 30 2.32 -11.18 9.52
CA LEU A 30 2.72 -10.01 10.31
C LEU A 30 1.50 -9.25 10.81
N SER A 31 0.48 -9.06 9.97
CA SER A 31 -0.75 -8.36 10.37
C SER A 31 -1.60 -9.10 11.41
N SER A 32 -1.25 -10.36 11.73
CA SER A 32 -1.94 -11.19 12.71
C SER A 32 -1.21 -11.28 14.05
N GLN A 33 -0.03 -10.67 14.15
CA GLN A 33 0.70 -10.59 15.42
C GLN A 33 -0.06 -9.72 16.43
N LYS A 34 0.08 -10.05 17.71
CA LYS A 34 -0.50 -9.28 18.82
C LYS A 34 0.17 -7.91 18.93
N GLU A 35 1.48 -7.87 18.77
CA GLU A 35 2.31 -6.67 18.82
C GLU A 35 3.16 -6.57 17.55
N LEU A 36 3.28 -5.37 17.01
CA LEU A 36 4.06 -5.08 15.80
C LEU A 36 5.15 -4.07 16.13
N VAL A 37 6.36 -4.55 16.41
CA VAL A 37 7.48 -3.72 16.87
C VAL A 37 8.79 -4.06 16.16
N GLY A 38 9.71 -3.09 16.10
CA GLY A 38 11.06 -3.28 15.59
C GLY A 38 11.08 -3.72 14.13
N GLU A 39 11.79 -4.82 13.86
CA GLU A 39 12.00 -5.33 12.51
C GLU A 39 10.71 -5.78 11.84
N ASP A 40 9.76 -6.37 12.59
CA ASP A 40 8.48 -6.81 12.04
C ASP A 40 7.63 -5.62 11.55
N TYR A 41 7.69 -4.48 12.25
CA TYR A 41 7.06 -3.24 11.79
C TYR A 41 7.66 -2.74 10.48
N VAL A 42 8.99 -2.68 10.41
CA VAL A 42 9.74 -2.24 9.22
C VAL A 42 9.49 -3.18 8.03
N LEU A 43 9.42 -4.48 8.31
CA LEU A 43 9.14 -5.52 7.31
C LEU A 43 7.71 -5.39 6.80
N LEU A 44 6.70 -5.33 7.68
CA LEU A 44 5.30 -5.20 7.27
C LEU A 44 5.09 -3.97 6.40
N ARG A 45 5.67 -2.85 6.80
CA ARG A 45 5.67 -1.60 6.04
C ARG A 45 6.20 -1.79 4.62
N SER A 46 7.37 -2.42 4.49
CA SER A 46 8.01 -2.68 3.20
C SER A 46 7.18 -3.62 2.33
N MET A 47 6.58 -4.65 2.92
CA MET A 47 5.71 -5.59 2.22
C MET A 47 4.46 -4.91 1.67
N VAL A 48 3.80 -4.05 2.46
CA VAL A 48 2.61 -3.31 2.01
C VAL A 48 2.95 -2.33 0.88
N VAL A 49 4.02 -1.55 1.01
CA VAL A 49 4.43 -0.63 -0.07
C VAL A 49 4.76 -1.39 -1.35
N CYS A 50 5.48 -2.52 -1.25
CA CYS A 50 5.78 -3.37 -2.41
C CYS A 50 4.49 -3.91 -3.05
N ARG A 51 3.56 -4.41 -2.25
CA ARG A 51 2.26 -4.92 -2.70
C ARG A 51 1.46 -3.85 -3.45
N LEU A 52 1.36 -2.64 -2.91
CA LEU A 52 0.66 -1.52 -3.55
C LEU A 52 1.34 -1.08 -4.85
N THR A 53 2.67 -1.03 -4.86
CA THR A 53 3.48 -0.62 -6.01
C THR A 53 3.26 -1.57 -7.18
N LEU A 54 3.43 -2.89 -6.94
CA LEU A 54 3.29 -3.92 -7.96
C LEU A 54 1.84 -4.02 -8.45
N PHE A 55 0.87 -3.97 -7.54
CA PHE A 55 -0.54 -4.10 -7.90
C PHE A 55 -1.04 -2.97 -8.80
N ASN A 56 -0.57 -1.74 -8.56
CA ASN A 56 -1.02 -0.55 -9.31
C ASN A 56 -0.09 -0.18 -10.47
N GLY A 57 1.01 -0.91 -10.69
CA GLY A 57 2.03 -0.57 -11.68
C GLY A 57 2.62 0.83 -11.45
N ARG A 58 2.78 1.23 -10.18
CA ARG A 58 3.22 2.57 -9.77
C ARG A 58 4.70 2.61 -9.46
N ARG A 59 5.25 3.82 -9.34
CA ARG A 59 6.61 3.97 -8.82
C ARG A 59 6.59 3.88 -7.31
N GLY A 60 7.63 3.32 -6.70
CA GLY A 60 7.66 3.06 -5.26
C GLY A 60 7.45 4.33 -4.40
N GLU A 61 7.88 5.49 -4.90
CA GLU A 61 7.68 6.76 -4.20
C GLU A 61 6.20 7.13 -4.03
N GLU A 62 5.31 6.73 -4.95
CA GLU A 62 3.91 7.17 -4.92
C GLU A 62 3.16 6.47 -3.77
N PRO A 63 3.09 5.12 -3.67
CA PRO A 63 2.44 4.47 -2.53
C PRO A 63 3.13 4.73 -1.19
N SER A 64 4.47 4.83 -1.17
CA SER A 64 5.22 5.05 0.07
C SER A 64 4.93 6.39 0.76
N ARG A 65 4.42 7.38 0.01
CA ARG A 65 4.08 8.73 0.50
C ARG A 65 2.62 8.88 0.92
N MET A 66 1.86 7.79 0.97
CA MET A 66 0.48 7.81 1.42
C MET A 66 0.37 8.46 2.80
N LEU A 67 -0.49 9.46 2.90
CA LEU A 67 -0.83 10.14 4.15
C LEU A 67 -1.89 9.37 4.92
N VAL A 68 -1.90 9.53 6.24
CA VAL A 68 -2.93 8.94 7.11
C VAL A 68 -4.32 9.48 6.74
N SER A 69 -4.42 10.75 6.32
CA SER A 69 -5.68 11.33 5.82
C SER A 69 -6.18 10.65 4.55
N GLU A 70 -5.30 10.45 3.55
CA GLU A 70 -5.65 9.78 2.28
C GLU A 70 -6.09 8.32 2.50
N TRP A 71 -5.47 7.65 3.48
CA TRP A 71 -5.92 6.33 3.93
C TRP A 71 -7.32 6.39 4.58
N ASN A 72 -7.57 7.36 5.47
CA ASN A 72 -8.86 7.49 6.13
C ASN A 72 -9.99 7.77 5.13
N ASP A 73 -9.77 8.63 4.14
CA ASP A 73 -10.73 8.89 3.06
C ASP A 73 -11.06 7.60 2.29
N ALA A 74 -10.04 6.80 1.98
CA ALA A 74 -10.21 5.51 1.31
C ALA A 74 -10.93 4.48 2.18
N LYS A 75 -10.61 4.42 3.47
CA LYS A 75 -11.26 3.54 4.45
C LYS A 75 -12.75 3.84 4.53
N ASN A 76 -13.11 5.12 4.58
CA ASN A 76 -14.48 5.64 4.65
C ASN A 76 -15.22 5.57 3.31
N GLY A 77 -14.51 5.35 2.21
CA GLY A 77 -15.11 5.20 0.87
C GLY A 77 -15.48 6.53 0.23
N GLU A 78 -14.83 7.63 0.60
CA GLU A 78 -15.08 8.99 0.07
C GLU A 78 -14.95 9.07 -1.46
N TRP A 79 -14.15 8.18 -2.04
CA TRP A 79 -13.81 8.17 -3.46
C TRP A 79 -14.73 7.29 -4.32
N LEU A 80 -15.70 6.61 -3.73
CA LEU A 80 -16.61 5.70 -4.43
C LEU A 80 -18.05 6.24 -4.37
N GLN A 81 -18.64 6.50 -5.54
CA GLN A 81 -20.07 6.78 -5.62
C GLN A 81 -20.85 5.48 -5.40
N LYS A 82 -21.85 5.51 -4.52
CA LYS A 82 -22.77 4.39 -4.33
C LYS A 82 -23.73 4.35 -5.53
N HIS A 83 -23.51 3.43 -6.46
CA HIS A 83 -24.48 3.12 -7.50
C HIS A 83 -25.37 1.95 -7.04
N GLU A 84 -26.68 2.12 -7.16
CA GLU A 84 -27.66 1.12 -6.71
C GLU A 84 -27.73 -0.10 -7.65
N THR A 85 -27.43 0.10 -8.93
CA THR A 85 -27.49 -0.92 -9.99
C THR A 85 -26.08 -1.34 -10.41
N VAL A 86 -25.55 -2.37 -9.77
CA VAL A 86 -24.24 -2.95 -10.04
C VAL A 86 -24.41 -4.47 -9.99
N ASP A 87 -23.93 -5.19 -11.02
CA ASP A 87 -23.96 -6.66 -11.07
C ASP A 87 -23.23 -7.26 -9.84
N ILE A 88 -23.62 -8.47 -9.42
CA ILE A 88 -22.97 -9.24 -8.35
C ILE A 88 -21.45 -9.29 -8.53
N ASN A 89 -20.94 -9.46 -9.75
CA ASN A 89 -19.49 -9.54 -10.00
C ASN A 89 -18.80 -8.19 -9.77
N GLU A 90 -19.40 -7.10 -10.25
CA GLU A 90 -18.89 -5.74 -10.04
C GLU A 90 -18.95 -5.36 -8.56
N ARG A 91 -20.00 -5.75 -7.82
CA ARG A 91 -20.09 -5.58 -6.37
C ARG A 91 -19.02 -6.39 -5.65
N PHE A 92 -18.78 -7.63 -6.06
CA PHE A 92 -17.74 -8.48 -5.49
C PHE A 92 -16.36 -7.84 -5.68
N LEU A 93 -16.05 -7.39 -6.90
CA LEU A 93 -14.78 -6.72 -7.23
C LEU A 93 -14.62 -5.38 -6.51
N ALA A 94 -15.67 -4.57 -6.43
CA ALA A 94 -15.66 -3.33 -5.66
C ALA A 94 -15.38 -3.58 -4.17
N GLY A 95 -15.85 -4.72 -3.64
CA GLY A 95 -15.56 -5.15 -2.27
C GLY A 95 -14.12 -5.64 -2.04
N GLN A 96 -13.34 -5.93 -3.09
CA GLN A 96 -11.96 -6.42 -2.95
C GLN A 96 -10.92 -5.32 -2.76
N TYR A 97 -11.30 -4.04 -2.93
CA TYR A 97 -10.36 -2.93 -2.91
C TYR A 97 -10.94 -1.70 -2.19
N LYS A 98 -10.06 -0.91 -1.58
CA LYS A 98 -10.34 0.51 -1.29
C LYS A 98 -9.71 1.37 -2.37
N LEU A 99 -10.32 2.50 -2.69
CA LEU A 99 -9.77 3.47 -3.64
C LEU A 99 -9.25 4.68 -2.86
N THR A 100 -8.04 5.12 -3.17
CA THR A 100 -7.47 6.39 -2.70
C THR A 100 -6.88 7.17 -3.87
N TYR A 101 -6.66 8.47 -3.67
CA TYR A 101 -5.95 9.34 -4.60
C TYR A 101 -4.70 9.89 -3.91
N LEU A 102 -3.53 9.50 -4.40
CA LEU A 102 -2.25 9.93 -3.83
C LEU A 102 -1.68 11.13 -4.59
N HIS A 103 -0.91 11.94 -3.89
CA HIS A 103 -0.16 13.04 -4.53
C HIS A 103 0.94 12.49 -5.46
N GLY A 104 0.82 12.78 -6.76
CA GLY A 104 1.83 12.50 -7.77
C GLY A 104 2.77 13.68 -8.02
N LYS A 105 3.59 13.61 -9.08
CA LYS A 105 4.45 14.73 -9.49
C LYS A 105 3.60 15.91 -9.98
N GLY A 106 3.81 17.09 -9.40
CA GLY A 106 3.07 18.32 -9.74
C GLY A 106 1.77 18.45 -8.94
N ARG A 107 0.68 18.91 -9.58
CA ARG A 107 -0.67 19.01 -8.98
C ARG A 107 -1.58 17.86 -9.40
N GLN A 108 -1.02 16.74 -9.84
CA GLN A 108 -1.79 15.59 -10.32
C GLN A 108 -1.93 14.55 -9.21
N PHE A 109 -3.16 14.12 -8.99
CA PHE A 109 -3.47 12.98 -8.14
C PHE A 109 -3.44 11.69 -8.96
N VAL A 110 -2.99 10.60 -8.35
CA VAL A 110 -2.97 9.28 -8.98
C VAL A 110 -3.89 8.33 -8.21
N PRO A 111 -4.80 7.62 -8.90
CA PRO A 111 -5.64 6.64 -8.25
C PRO A 111 -4.80 5.42 -7.85
N VAL A 112 -5.02 4.93 -6.64
CA VAL A 112 -4.40 3.72 -6.10
C VAL A 112 -5.49 2.83 -5.50
N LEU A 113 -5.54 1.59 -5.99
CA LEU A 113 -6.33 0.52 -5.40
C LEU A 113 -5.54 -0.11 -4.26
N ILE A 114 -6.17 -0.22 -3.10
CA ILE A 114 -5.64 -0.86 -1.90
C ILE A 114 -6.37 -2.20 -1.76
N PRO A 115 -5.69 -3.34 -2.04
CA PRO A 115 -6.24 -4.67 -1.80
C PRO A 115 -6.68 -4.88 -0.34
N THR A 116 -7.78 -5.61 -0.14
CA THR A 116 -8.33 -5.88 1.20
C THR A 116 -7.36 -6.62 2.12
N ASP A 117 -6.44 -7.42 1.56
CA ASP A 117 -5.37 -8.09 2.31
C ASP A 117 -4.38 -7.11 2.97
N CYS A 118 -4.31 -5.85 2.48
CA CYS A 118 -3.46 -4.80 3.03
C CYS A 118 -4.14 -3.96 4.13
N VAL A 119 -5.47 -3.99 4.22
CA VAL A 119 -6.25 -3.09 5.11
C VAL A 119 -5.81 -3.25 6.57
N LYS A 120 -5.83 -4.48 7.09
CA LYS A 120 -5.43 -4.76 8.47
C LYS A 120 -3.98 -4.37 8.75
N ALA A 121 -3.10 -4.58 7.77
CA ALA A 121 -1.69 -4.22 7.89
C ALA A 121 -1.50 -2.71 7.99
N ILE A 122 -2.19 -1.93 7.16
CA ILE A 122 -2.16 -0.46 7.21
C ILE A 122 -2.68 0.04 8.58
N GLU A 123 -3.77 -0.54 9.07
CA GLU A 123 -4.32 -0.19 10.38
C GLU A 123 -3.32 -0.47 11.52
N GLN A 124 -2.64 -1.62 11.48
CA GLN A 124 -1.61 -1.93 12.47
C GLN A 124 -0.38 -1.02 12.37
N LEU A 125 0.06 -0.67 11.16
CA LEU A 125 1.16 0.27 10.95
C LEU A 125 0.85 1.64 11.57
N ILE A 126 -0.40 2.10 11.48
CA ILE A 126 -0.85 3.34 12.12
C ILE A 126 -0.95 3.17 13.64
N ALA A 127 -1.52 2.07 14.13
CA ALA A 127 -1.71 1.83 15.56
C ALA A 127 -0.39 1.70 16.34
N TYR A 128 0.60 1.03 15.75
CA TYR A 128 1.89 0.75 16.41
C TYR A 128 3.00 1.78 16.09
N ARG A 129 2.71 2.84 15.32
CA ARG A 129 3.72 3.82 14.89
C ARG A 129 4.46 4.49 16.05
N CYS A 130 3.77 4.84 17.14
CA CYS A 130 4.37 5.49 18.31
C CYS A 130 5.32 4.55 19.06
N HIS A 131 4.95 3.26 19.20
CA HIS A 131 5.81 2.22 19.78
C HIS A 131 7.09 2.02 18.96
N ASN A 132 7.00 2.25 17.65
CA ASN A 132 8.13 2.23 16.73
C ASN A 132 8.81 3.60 16.59
N GLY A 133 8.50 4.53 17.50
CA GLY A 133 9.03 5.89 17.65
C GLY A 133 8.89 6.78 16.42
N ILE A 134 7.76 6.63 15.72
CA ILE A 134 7.26 7.63 14.79
C ILE A 134 6.45 8.65 15.60
N THR A 135 6.72 9.94 15.39
CA THR A 135 6.00 11.01 16.08
C THR A 135 4.54 11.11 15.61
N SER A 136 3.68 11.65 16.48
CA SER A 136 2.27 11.93 16.15
C SER A 136 2.12 13.01 15.07
N GLU A 137 3.10 13.91 14.94
CA GLU A 137 3.13 14.96 13.90
C GLU A 137 3.43 14.42 12.50
N ASN A 138 4.08 13.26 12.39
CA ASN A 138 4.36 12.66 11.10
C ASN A 138 3.05 12.19 10.45
N GLN A 139 2.78 12.61 9.23
CA GLN A 139 1.50 12.34 8.56
C GLN A 139 1.52 11.12 7.63
N PHE A 140 2.68 10.49 7.44
CA PHE A 140 2.83 9.36 6.51
C PHE A 140 2.41 8.04 7.16
N VAL A 141 1.73 7.19 6.40
CA VAL A 141 1.39 5.81 6.80
C VAL A 141 2.67 4.96 6.93
N PHE A 142 3.58 5.09 5.96
CA PHE A 142 4.77 4.25 5.83
C PHE A 142 6.05 4.92 6.36
N ALA A 143 5.94 5.68 7.45
CA ALA A 143 7.09 6.32 8.08
C ALA A 143 8.07 5.29 8.69
N SER A 144 9.35 5.63 8.71
CA SER A 144 10.35 5.00 9.60
C SER A 144 11.04 6.08 10.41
N LYS A 145 11.62 5.70 11.56
CA LYS A 145 12.67 6.49 12.19
C LYS A 145 13.74 6.80 11.14
N GLY A 146 14.08 8.07 10.98
CA GLY A 146 15.24 8.42 10.18
C GLY A 146 16.49 7.79 10.80
N MET A 147 17.34 7.17 9.98
CA MET A 147 18.74 7.06 10.36
C MET A 147 19.26 8.50 10.46
N CYS A 148 19.63 8.94 11.66
CA CYS A 148 20.51 10.08 11.77
C CYS A 148 21.86 9.61 11.22
N ILE A 149 22.13 9.88 9.94
CA ILE A 149 23.50 9.79 9.44
C ILE A 149 24.20 10.95 10.13
N GLN A 150 24.92 10.66 11.21
CA GLN A 150 25.86 11.61 11.79
C GLN A 150 26.91 11.86 10.70
N ALA A 151 26.80 13.04 10.07
CA ALA A 151 27.83 13.59 9.20
C ALA A 151 28.94 14.21 10.06
#